data_AF-A0A0D2EN37-F1
#
_entry.id   AF-A0A0D2EN37-F1
#
_cell.length_a   1.000
_cell.length_b   1.000
_cell.length_c   1.000
_cell.angle_alpha   90.00
_cell.angle_beta   90.00
_cell.angle_gamma   90.00
#
_symmetry.space_group_name_H-M   'P 1'
#
loop_
_entity.id
_entity.type
_entity.pdbx_description
1 polymer ?
#
loop_
_entity_poly.entity_id
_entity_poly.type
_entity_poly.pdbx_seq_one_letter_code
_entity_poly.pdbx_strand_id
1 'polypeptide(L)'
;MLSLKQPPVRLCRTLLSLSLSLSLSLSEVEQQIKKWQDTARKGNFDADMHILDPASHQAWLQFLEKDIVDNSEFFHCRGYYDLNDHGIPVQSSSSLAYQEVADFMKPLLVLEYGDSFSESDNTREISRAFVSLRKTYLIMSRVLAGFRHLRRAGFCGSTFNVLLLQPEKDITEIVRIPETLLAEIQQGVQEVLVQISDHGLSPDGMYVQLLVHIEPPLCQFLGVLGHGHNPGAARSGDSILELCRLASIFVDLGLVCYVGSHGRRFDLDHLENDLPAITVSSSHAPSFSFCCRRSRLACLDKYLGEKEVWTFSSSMDGQASCHQQNQNTKRLMILTTIEDFADIWGPVWAASSDHGVPNSIQYYQLARGVIYADDPVRKSQYEGSVRCHWTSSSDFQRRRETSLLQGETWGSLATDALL
;
A
#
# COMPACT_ATOMS: atom_id res chain seq x y z
N MET A 1 17.38 -15.81 4.30
CA MET A 1 17.87 -17.18 4.02
C MET A 1 16.92 -17.82 3.01
N LEU A 2 17.33 -17.92 1.74
CA LEU A 2 16.50 -18.44 0.64
C LEU A 2 17.25 -19.53 -0.11
N SER A 3 16.56 -20.64 -0.34
CA SER A 3 16.83 -21.57 -1.44
C SER A 3 15.70 -21.36 -2.44
N LEU A 4 15.98 -21.18 -3.74
CA LEU A 4 15.12 -21.63 -4.85
C LEU A 4 15.63 -21.23 -6.25
N LYS A 5 15.01 -21.92 -7.22
CA LYS A 5 15.17 -21.95 -8.68
C LYS A 5 15.04 -20.58 -9.38
N GLN A 6 15.67 -20.46 -10.55
CA GLN A 6 15.64 -19.30 -11.46
C GLN A 6 14.22 -18.77 -11.71
N PRO A 7 13.97 -17.44 -11.56
CA PRO A 7 12.75 -16.79 -12.02
C PRO A 7 12.90 -16.22 -13.46
N PRO A 8 11.77 -15.96 -14.16
CA PRO A 8 11.77 -15.46 -15.53
C PRO A 8 12.04 -13.94 -15.62
N VAL A 9 12.43 -13.50 -16.81
CA VAL A 9 12.75 -12.11 -17.20
C VAL A 9 11.51 -11.22 -17.11
N ARG A 10 11.57 -10.02 -16.54
CA ARG A 10 10.42 -9.07 -16.43
C ARG A 10 10.90 -7.64 -16.73
N LEU A 11 10.15 -6.74 -17.36
CA LEU A 11 10.60 -5.34 -17.64
C LEU A 11 9.96 -4.32 -16.63
N CYS A 12 10.49 -3.10 -16.48
CA CYS A 12 10.03 -2.13 -15.45
C CYS A 12 8.80 -1.28 -15.83
N ARG A 13 8.01 -0.96 -14.79
CA ARG A 13 6.83 -0.08 -14.75
C ARG A 13 7.04 1.37 -15.23
N THR A 14 8.26 1.91 -15.22
CA THR A 14 8.53 3.35 -15.46
C THR A 14 8.69 3.75 -16.93
N LEU A 15 8.60 2.82 -17.89
CA LEU A 15 9.06 3.04 -19.28
C LEU A 15 7.98 3.30 -20.33
N LEU A 16 6.68 3.33 -20.01
CA LEU A 16 5.63 3.36 -21.04
C LEU A 16 4.71 4.60 -21.01
N SER A 17 5.22 5.79 -20.66
CA SER A 17 4.46 7.04 -20.84
C SER A 17 4.56 7.64 -22.25
N LEU A 18 5.12 6.90 -23.22
CA LEU A 18 5.23 7.32 -24.62
C LEU A 18 4.72 6.18 -25.52
N SER A 19 3.42 5.93 -25.53
CA SER A 19 2.79 5.15 -26.60
C SER A 19 1.42 5.73 -26.96
N LEU A 20 1.18 5.83 -28.27
CA LEU A 20 -0.11 6.19 -28.85
C LEU A 20 -1.16 5.19 -28.36
N SER A 21 -2.01 5.61 -27.42
CA SER A 21 -3.03 4.78 -26.80
C SER A 21 -4.16 4.48 -27.79
N LEU A 22 -4.09 3.34 -28.46
CA LEU A 22 -5.34 2.67 -28.85
C LEU A 22 -6.00 2.22 -27.54
N SER A 23 -7.10 2.87 -27.17
CA SER A 23 -7.87 2.52 -25.97
C SER A 23 -8.57 1.18 -26.18
N LEU A 24 -7.90 0.08 -25.84
CA LEU A 24 -8.54 -1.24 -25.77
C LEU A 24 -9.63 -1.18 -24.70
N SER A 25 -10.79 -1.76 -25.00
CA SER A 25 -11.84 -1.98 -24.02
C SER A 25 -11.42 -3.05 -23.00
N LEU A 26 -12.02 -3.02 -21.81
CA LEU A 26 -11.72 -4.00 -20.77
C LEU A 26 -11.88 -5.44 -21.26
N SER A 27 -12.98 -5.71 -21.96
CA SER A 27 -13.28 -7.03 -22.51
C SER A 27 -12.25 -7.50 -23.52
N GLU A 28 -11.67 -6.59 -24.32
CA GLU A 28 -10.61 -6.94 -25.27
C GLU A 28 -9.33 -7.31 -24.53
N VAL A 29 -8.96 -6.53 -23.50
CA VAL A 29 -7.78 -6.82 -22.66
C VAL A 29 -7.93 -8.17 -21.96
N GLU A 30 -9.09 -8.49 -21.39
CA GLU A 30 -9.36 -9.79 -20.76
C GLU A 30 -9.26 -10.95 -21.76
N GLN A 31 -9.84 -10.80 -22.94
CA GLN A 31 -9.78 -11.81 -23.99
C GLN A 31 -8.35 -12.04 -24.46
N GLN A 32 -7.56 -10.97 -24.57
CA GLN A 32 -6.17 -11.03 -24.99
C GLN A 32 -5.29 -11.71 -23.93
N ILE A 33 -5.45 -11.35 -22.65
CA ILE A 33 -4.79 -12.02 -21.52
C ILE A 33 -5.13 -13.51 -21.51
N LYS A 34 -6.41 -13.86 -21.61
CA LYS A 34 -6.87 -15.26 -21.61
C LYS A 34 -6.28 -16.04 -22.78
N LYS A 35 -6.24 -15.45 -23.98
CA LYS A 35 -5.64 -16.06 -25.17
C LYS A 35 -4.15 -16.38 -24.96
N TRP A 36 -3.40 -15.46 -24.35
CA TRP A 36 -1.99 -15.68 -24.04
C TRP A 36 -1.78 -16.75 -22.99
N GLN A 37 -2.60 -16.77 -21.93
CA GLN A 37 -2.59 -17.84 -20.92
C GLN A 37 -2.86 -19.22 -21.55
N ASP A 38 -3.84 -19.32 -22.43
CA ASP A 38 -4.15 -20.56 -23.15
C ASP A 38 -3.01 -20.99 -24.09
N THR A 39 -2.35 -20.02 -24.74
CA THR A 39 -1.21 -20.26 -25.63
C THR A 39 0.02 -20.74 -24.86
N ALA A 40 0.33 -20.06 -23.75
CA ALA A 40 1.41 -20.42 -22.83
C ALA A 40 1.22 -21.83 -22.24
N ARG A 41 0.00 -22.16 -21.82
CA ARG A 41 -0.36 -23.50 -21.34
C ARG A 41 -0.16 -24.58 -22.41
N LYS A 42 -0.53 -24.31 -23.67
CA LYS A 42 -0.32 -25.24 -24.80
C LYS A 42 1.16 -25.37 -25.17
N GLY A 43 1.92 -24.29 -25.07
CA GLY A 43 3.34 -24.23 -25.43
C GLY A 43 4.31 -24.58 -24.30
N ASN A 44 3.82 -24.81 -23.08
CA ASN A 44 4.63 -25.05 -21.88
C ASN A 44 5.67 -23.95 -21.62
N PHE A 45 5.26 -22.68 -21.74
CA PHE A 45 6.07 -21.51 -21.38
C PHE A 45 5.31 -20.61 -20.39
N ASP A 46 6.01 -19.64 -19.79
CA ASP A 46 5.41 -18.72 -18.83
C ASP A 46 4.51 -17.68 -19.53
N ALA A 47 3.30 -17.51 -19.02
CA ALA A 47 2.28 -16.59 -19.55
C ALA A 47 2.48 -15.15 -19.06
N ASP A 48 3.72 -14.73 -18.83
CA ASP A 48 4.00 -13.42 -18.27
C ASP A 48 3.60 -12.33 -19.27
N MET A 49 2.40 -11.79 -19.08
CA MET A 49 1.80 -10.75 -19.91
C MET A 49 2.67 -9.51 -19.99
N HIS A 50 3.49 -9.26 -18.97
CA HIS A 50 4.46 -8.18 -18.99
C HIS A 50 5.44 -8.34 -20.17
N ILE A 51 5.87 -9.56 -20.47
CA ILE A 51 6.86 -9.84 -21.52
C ILE A 51 6.15 -10.01 -22.87
N LEU A 52 5.09 -10.81 -22.87
CA LEU A 52 4.43 -11.26 -24.09
C LEU A 52 3.63 -10.14 -24.75
N ASP A 53 3.03 -9.26 -23.94
CA ASP A 53 2.16 -8.19 -24.40
C ASP A 53 2.10 -7.02 -23.39
N PRO A 54 3.17 -6.20 -23.35
CA PRO A 54 3.28 -5.10 -22.40
C PRO A 54 2.13 -4.09 -22.49
N ALA A 55 1.57 -3.90 -23.69
CA ALA A 55 0.49 -2.95 -23.93
C ALA A 55 -0.82 -3.39 -23.25
N SER A 56 -1.23 -4.65 -23.43
CA SER A 56 -2.39 -5.21 -22.73
C SER A 56 -2.18 -5.25 -21.22
N HIS A 57 -0.97 -5.59 -20.77
CA HIS A 57 -0.62 -5.57 -19.34
C HIS A 57 -0.77 -4.16 -18.73
N GLN A 58 -0.29 -3.13 -19.43
CA GLN A 58 -0.41 -1.74 -18.99
C GLN A 58 -1.86 -1.25 -19.02
N ALA A 59 -2.63 -1.58 -20.06
CA ALA A 59 -4.05 -1.23 -20.14
C ALA A 59 -4.86 -1.88 -19.00
N TRP A 60 -4.56 -3.13 -18.67
CA TRP A 60 -5.17 -3.83 -17.54
C TRP A 60 -4.84 -3.15 -16.21
N LEU A 61 -3.58 -2.77 -16.00
CA LEU A 61 -3.16 -2.04 -14.81
C LEU A 61 -3.84 -0.67 -14.69
N GLN A 62 -3.93 0.10 -15.78
CA GLN A 62 -4.61 1.39 -15.80
C GLN A 62 -6.10 1.26 -15.47
N PHE A 63 -6.74 0.20 -15.95
CA PHE A 63 -8.12 -0.11 -15.57
C PHE A 63 -8.25 -0.39 -14.07
N LEU A 64 -7.39 -1.25 -13.51
CA LEU A 64 -7.43 -1.57 -12.08
C LEU A 64 -7.09 -0.36 -11.20
N GLU A 65 -6.14 0.47 -11.63
CA GLU A 65 -5.80 1.75 -10.99
C GLU A 65 -7.04 2.64 -10.93
N LYS A 66 -7.73 2.81 -12.07
CA LYS A 66 -8.96 3.58 -12.14
C LYS A 66 -10.06 2.99 -11.26
N ASP A 67 -10.29 1.68 -11.31
CA ASP A 67 -11.30 0.99 -10.48
C ASP A 67 -11.02 1.19 -8.98
N ILE A 68 -9.76 1.09 -8.56
CA ILE A 68 -9.37 1.32 -7.15
C ILE A 68 -9.60 2.77 -6.75
N VAL A 69 -9.20 3.73 -7.58
CA VAL A 69 -9.39 5.17 -7.28
C VAL A 69 -10.87 5.55 -7.29
N ASP A 70 -11.63 5.10 -8.28
CA ASP A 70 -13.07 5.37 -8.41
C ASP A 70 -13.87 4.73 -7.25
N ASN A 71 -13.32 3.72 -6.56
CA ASN A 71 -13.93 3.12 -5.37
C ASN A 71 -13.29 3.61 -4.05
N SER A 72 -12.28 4.47 -4.09
CA SER A 72 -11.65 4.98 -2.87
C SER A 72 -12.55 6.00 -2.17
N GLU A 73 -12.72 5.83 -0.86
CA GLU A 73 -13.52 6.74 -0.07
C GLU A 73 -12.89 8.13 0.01
N PHE A 74 -11.57 8.20 0.11
CA PHE A 74 -10.87 9.48 0.11
C PHE A 74 -11.16 10.32 -1.15
N PHE A 75 -11.24 9.68 -2.33
CA PHE A 75 -11.53 10.37 -3.59
C PHE A 75 -13.01 10.73 -3.71
N HIS A 76 -13.93 9.90 -3.19
CA HIS A 76 -15.33 10.29 -3.06
C HIS A 76 -15.51 11.54 -2.19
N CYS A 77 -14.70 11.69 -1.14
CA CYS A 77 -14.65 12.90 -0.32
C CYS A 77 -13.81 14.04 -0.93
N ARG A 78 -13.45 13.95 -2.22
CA ARG A 78 -12.74 14.99 -2.99
C ARG A 78 -11.39 15.41 -2.38
N GLY A 79 -10.68 14.46 -1.80
CA GLY A 79 -9.35 14.70 -1.26
C GLY A 79 -9.31 15.29 0.15
N TYR A 80 -10.45 15.35 0.83
CA TYR A 80 -10.54 15.76 2.23
C TYR A 80 -11.46 14.82 2.99
N TYR A 81 -10.94 14.18 4.05
CA TYR A 81 -11.71 13.21 4.81
C TYR A 81 -11.97 13.71 6.24
N ASP A 82 -13.24 13.92 6.58
CA ASP A 82 -13.68 14.22 7.94
C ASP A 82 -14.11 12.93 8.65
N LEU A 83 -13.52 12.64 9.81
CA LEU A 83 -13.88 11.46 10.60
C LEU A 83 -15.29 11.53 11.18
N ASN A 84 -15.82 12.74 11.34
CA ASN A 84 -17.19 12.97 11.76
C ASN A 84 -18.19 12.87 10.60
N ASP A 85 -17.72 12.67 9.36
CA ASP A 85 -18.58 12.42 8.23
C ASP A 85 -19.20 11.02 8.33
N HIS A 86 -20.44 11.03 8.80
CA HIS A 86 -21.32 9.87 8.90
C HIS A 86 -22.17 9.65 7.64
N GLY A 87 -21.99 10.47 6.59
CA GLY A 87 -22.66 10.28 5.30
C GLY A 87 -22.34 8.93 4.69
N ILE A 88 -23.35 8.25 4.16
CA ILE A 88 -23.18 6.97 3.47
C ILE A 88 -22.34 7.23 2.20
N PRO A 89 -21.27 6.45 1.96
CA PRO A 89 -20.51 6.54 0.73
C PRO A 89 -21.39 6.53 -0.52
N VAL A 90 -21.11 7.41 -1.48
CA VAL A 90 -21.81 7.41 -2.76
C VAL A 90 -21.68 6.03 -3.41
N GLN A 91 -22.80 5.46 -3.85
CA GLN A 91 -22.83 4.14 -4.45
C GLN A 91 -22.37 4.23 -5.91
N SER A 92 -21.18 3.71 -6.22
CA SER A 92 -20.80 3.40 -7.59
C SER A 92 -21.58 2.16 -8.04
N SER A 93 -22.44 2.30 -9.04
CA SER A 93 -23.42 1.28 -9.45
C SER A 93 -22.81 0.04 -10.11
N SER A 94 -21.48 -0.01 -10.29
CA SER A 94 -20.83 -0.90 -11.27
C SER A 94 -19.94 -2.00 -10.69
N SER A 95 -19.72 -2.08 -9.37
CA SER A 95 -18.83 -3.10 -8.81
C SER A 95 -19.60 -4.36 -8.38
N LEU A 96 -19.24 -5.53 -8.93
CA LEU A 96 -19.80 -6.83 -8.51
C LEU A 96 -19.57 -7.12 -7.01
N ALA A 97 -18.46 -6.63 -6.44
CA ALA A 97 -18.20 -6.73 -5.00
C ALA A 97 -19.22 -5.95 -4.16
N TYR A 98 -19.92 -4.99 -4.77
CA TYR A 98 -20.96 -4.21 -4.10
C TYR A 98 -22.23 -5.02 -3.87
N GLN A 99 -22.53 -6.04 -4.67
CA GLN A 99 -23.78 -6.80 -4.50
C GLN A 99 -23.78 -7.61 -3.21
N GLU A 100 -22.68 -8.30 -2.91
CA GLU A 100 -22.54 -9.07 -1.66
C GLU A 100 -22.62 -8.16 -0.43
N VAL A 101 -21.96 -7.00 -0.50
CA VAL A 101 -22.01 -5.97 0.55
C VAL A 101 -23.42 -5.41 0.68
N ALA A 102 -24.08 -5.08 -0.44
CA ALA A 102 -25.44 -4.54 -0.44
C ALA A 102 -26.44 -5.54 0.17
N ASP A 103 -26.32 -6.82 -0.15
CA ASP A 103 -27.17 -7.87 0.39
C ASP A 103 -26.99 -8.03 1.90
N PHE A 104 -25.74 -7.97 2.40
CA PHE A 104 -25.46 -7.94 3.84
C PHE A 104 -25.98 -6.66 4.52
N MET A 105 -25.87 -5.50 3.86
CA MET A 105 -26.24 -4.21 4.43
C MET A 105 -27.75 -3.92 4.38
N LYS A 106 -28.51 -4.64 3.56
CA LYS A 106 -29.94 -4.38 3.34
C LYS A 106 -30.80 -4.52 4.60
N PRO A 107 -30.63 -5.54 5.47
CA PRO A 107 -31.35 -5.61 6.74
C PRO A 107 -30.97 -4.47 7.70
N LEU A 108 -29.69 -4.08 7.70
CA LEU A 108 -29.12 -3.05 8.58
C LEU A 108 -29.63 -1.64 8.27
N LEU A 109 -29.98 -1.38 7.01
CA LEU A 109 -30.57 -0.11 6.54
C LEU A 109 -31.96 0.20 7.11
N VAL A 110 -32.73 -0.83 7.52
CA VAL A 110 -34.09 -0.65 8.04
C VAL A 110 -34.09 0.00 9.43
N LEU A 111 -32.97 -0.11 10.16
CA LEU A 111 -32.80 0.45 11.51
C LEU A 111 -32.64 1.98 11.52
N GLU A 112 -32.24 2.62 10.42
CA GLU A 112 -31.97 4.07 10.36
C GLU A 112 -33.23 4.94 10.33
N TYR A 113 -34.40 4.39 9.99
CA TYR A 113 -35.63 5.17 9.74
C TYR A 113 -36.64 5.17 10.89
N GLY A 114 -36.25 4.71 12.08
CA GLY A 114 -37.08 4.77 13.28
C GLY A 114 -37.12 6.17 13.91
N ASP A 115 -37.77 7.13 13.24
CA ASP A 115 -37.81 8.57 13.55
C ASP A 115 -38.59 8.95 14.85
N SER A 116 -38.72 8.03 15.80
CA SER A 116 -39.63 8.17 16.97
C SER A 116 -39.07 7.68 18.31
N PHE A 117 -37.74 7.58 18.45
CA PHE A 117 -37.14 7.36 19.76
C PHE A 117 -37.04 8.69 20.52
N SER A 118 -37.61 8.76 21.73
CA SER A 118 -37.25 9.80 22.69
C SER A 118 -35.76 9.62 22.98
N GLU A 119 -34.93 10.51 22.44
CA GLU A 119 -33.47 10.41 22.43
C GLU A 119 -32.89 10.35 23.85
N SER A 120 -32.68 9.14 24.36
CA SER A 120 -31.73 8.94 25.45
C SER A 120 -30.31 9.06 24.89
N ASP A 121 -29.38 9.62 25.66
CA ASP A 121 -27.98 9.77 25.26
C ASP A 121 -27.38 8.42 24.80
N ASN A 122 -27.76 7.33 25.45
CA ASN A 122 -27.34 5.96 25.09
C ASN A 122 -27.74 5.56 23.66
N THR A 123 -28.97 5.89 23.24
CA THR A 123 -29.45 5.55 21.90
C THR A 123 -28.67 6.31 20.83
N ARG A 124 -28.33 7.58 21.12
CA ARG A 124 -27.53 8.42 20.24
C ARG A 124 -26.09 7.91 20.10
N GLU A 125 -25.49 7.43 21.18
CA GLU A 125 -24.15 6.84 21.17
C GLU A 125 -24.10 5.56 20.32
N ILE A 126 -25.04 4.63 20.55
CA ILE A 126 -25.14 3.38 19.78
C ILE A 126 -25.39 3.68 18.30
N SER A 127 -26.27 4.63 17.98
CA SER A 127 -26.54 5.04 16.60
C SER A 127 -25.28 5.61 15.92
N ARG A 128 -24.54 6.50 16.60
CA ARG A 128 -23.27 7.04 16.08
C ARG A 128 -22.25 5.94 15.81
N ALA A 129 -22.09 5.02 16.77
CA ALA A 129 -21.18 3.90 16.62
C ALA A 129 -21.59 2.97 15.47
N PHE A 130 -22.88 2.67 15.33
CA PHE A 130 -23.41 1.86 14.24
C PHE A 130 -23.12 2.49 12.87
N VAL A 131 -23.41 3.77 12.69
CA VAL A 131 -23.11 4.48 11.43
C VAL A 131 -21.61 4.52 11.17
N SER A 132 -20.79 4.68 12.23
CA SER A 132 -19.35 4.62 12.11
C SER A 132 -18.85 3.24 11.66
N LEU A 133 -19.28 2.17 12.32
CA LEU A 133 -18.90 0.79 11.96
C LEU A 133 -19.35 0.45 10.53
N ARG A 134 -20.58 0.84 10.18
CA ARG A 134 -21.12 0.63 8.84
C ARG A 134 -20.25 1.25 7.75
N LYS A 135 -19.89 2.52 7.89
CA LYS A 135 -19.06 3.18 6.87
C LYS A 135 -17.64 2.60 6.84
N THR A 136 -17.07 2.23 7.99
CA THR A 136 -15.80 1.48 8.05
C THR A 136 -15.89 0.15 7.30
N TYR A 137 -16.96 -0.62 7.50
CA TYR A 137 -17.19 -1.88 6.79
C TYR A 137 -17.23 -1.69 5.27
N LEU A 138 -17.92 -0.65 4.80
CA LEU A 138 -18.00 -0.33 3.36
C LEU A 138 -16.62 0.01 2.79
N ILE A 139 -15.83 0.84 3.47
CA ILE A 139 -14.47 1.19 3.05
C ILE A 139 -13.61 -0.07 2.97
N MET A 140 -13.56 -0.87 4.05
CA MET A 140 -12.77 -2.10 4.11
C MET A 140 -13.18 -3.12 3.04
N SER A 141 -14.47 -3.23 2.76
CA SER A 141 -14.98 -4.13 1.71
C SER A 141 -14.47 -3.73 0.33
N ARG A 142 -14.45 -2.42 0.02
CA ARG A 142 -13.91 -1.90 -1.25
C ARG A 142 -12.40 -2.11 -1.34
N VAL A 143 -11.66 -1.86 -0.27
CA VAL A 143 -10.21 -2.10 -0.21
C VAL A 143 -9.90 -3.58 -0.45
N LEU A 144 -10.59 -4.49 0.22
CA LEU A 144 -10.42 -5.93 0.03
C LEU A 144 -10.80 -6.38 -1.39
N ALA A 145 -11.87 -5.82 -1.97
CA ALA A 145 -12.25 -6.12 -3.34
C ALA A 145 -11.17 -5.68 -4.34
N GLY A 146 -10.69 -4.45 -4.24
CA GLY A 146 -9.61 -3.91 -5.08
C GLY A 146 -8.31 -4.70 -4.93
N PHE A 147 -7.93 -5.04 -3.70
CA PHE A 147 -6.75 -5.86 -3.43
C PHE A 147 -6.89 -7.27 -4.03
N ARG A 148 -8.05 -7.92 -3.86
CA ARG A 148 -8.32 -9.23 -4.47
C ARG A 148 -8.30 -9.16 -6.00
N HIS A 149 -8.75 -8.05 -6.60
CA HIS A 149 -8.65 -7.82 -8.04
C HIS A 149 -7.18 -7.75 -8.50
N LEU A 150 -6.33 -6.96 -7.82
CA LEU A 150 -4.89 -6.90 -8.10
C LEU A 150 -4.22 -8.28 -7.99
N ARG A 151 -4.55 -9.03 -6.93
CA ARG A 151 -3.99 -10.37 -6.70
C ARG A 151 -4.42 -11.35 -7.78
N ARG A 152 -5.71 -11.41 -8.12
CA ARG A 152 -6.22 -12.29 -9.20
C ARG A 152 -5.60 -11.94 -10.55
N ALA A 153 -5.30 -10.66 -10.77
CA ALA A 153 -4.61 -10.17 -11.95
C ALA A 153 -3.08 -10.43 -11.92
N GLY A 154 -2.53 -10.95 -10.83
CA GLY A 154 -1.11 -11.28 -10.69
C GLY A 154 -0.21 -10.06 -10.45
N PHE A 155 -0.76 -8.92 -10.04
CA PHE A 155 0.03 -7.71 -9.76
C PHE A 155 0.63 -7.70 -8.35
N CYS A 156 0.08 -8.48 -7.43
CA CYS A 156 0.56 -8.58 -6.05
C CYS A 156 0.29 -9.98 -5.47
N GLY A 157 0.94 -10.27 -4.34
CA GLY A 157 0.77 -11.51 -3.59
C GLY A 157 -0.38 -11.46 -2.58
N SER A 158 -0.15 -12.01 -1.39
CA SER A 158 -1.08 -11.92 -0.24
C SER A 158 -0.87 -10.66 0.61
N THR A 159 0.03 -9.77 0.20
CA THR A 159 0.30 -8.48 0.84
C THR A 159 0.33 -7.39 -0.24
N PHE A 160 0.01 -6.15 0.13
CA PHE A 160 0.43 -4.97 -0.62
C PHE A 160 1.37 -4.12 0.24
N ASN A 161 2.21 -3.32 -0.41
CA ASN A 161 3.27 -2.58 0.25
C ASN A 161 2.91 -1.10 0.42
N VAL A 162 3.31 -0.52 1.55
CA VAL A 162 3.25 0.93 1.80
C VAL A 162 4.61 1.48 2.19
N LEU A 163 4.91 2.71 1.80
CA LEU A 163 6.13 3.41 2.20
C LEU A 163 5.90 4.16 3.51
N LEU A 164 6.35 3.60 4.62
CA LEU A 164 6.19 4.17 5.96
C LEU A 164 7.45 4.95 6.37
N LEU A 165 7.31 6.23 6.68
CA LEU A 165 8.36 7.09 7.21
C LEU A 165 8.60 6.72 8.68
N GLN A 166 9.84 6.37 8.99
CA GLN A 166 10.25 6.07 10.36
C GLN A 166 10.42 7.37 11.17
N PRO A 167 9.86 7.45 12.39
CA PRO A 167 10.05 8.61 13.25
C PRO A 167 11.53 8.93 13.46
N GLU A 168 11.86 10.23 13.51
CA GLU A 168 13.20 10.75 13.85
C GLU A 168 14.33 10.40 12.86
N LYS A 169 14.03 9.72 11.75
CA LYS A 169 15.03 9.25 10.78
C LYS A 169 14.66 9.68 9.36
N ASP A 170 15.68 9.87 8.52
CA ASP A 170 15.50 10.21 7.10
C ASP A 170 15.27 8.96 6.25
N ILE A 171 14.37 8.10 6.72
CA ILE A 171 14.24 6.73 6.24
C ILE A 171 12.77 6.42 6.08
N THR A 172 12.43 5.92 4.90
CA THR A 172 11.16 5.27 4.65
C THR A 172 11.38 3.77 4.55
N GLU A 173 10.57 3.00 5.24
CA GLU A 173 10.54 1.55 5.19
C GLU A 173 9.41 1.07 4.30
N ILE A 174 9.64 0.01 3.52
CA ILE A 174 8.53 -0.69 2.87
C ILE A 174 7.92 -1.67 3.86
N VAL A 175 6.64 -1.43 4.18
CA VAL A 175 5.87 -2.25 5.12
C VAL A 175 4.80 -3.03 4.35
N ARG A 176 4.73 -4.34 4.61
CA ARG A 176 3.73 -5.24 4.04
C ARG A 176 2.43 -5.21 4.84
N ILE A 177 1.31 -4.95 4.16
CA ILE A 177 -0.04 -5.05 4.72
C ILE A 177 -0.68 -6.37 4.24
N PRO A 178 -0.87 -7.37 5.12
CA PRO A 178 -1.45 -8.66 4.73
C PRO A 178 -2.95 -8.57 4.45
N GLU A 179 -3.44 -9.31 3.45
CA GLU A 179 -4.89 -9.42 3.17
C GLU A 179 -5.66 -10.01 4.35
N THR A 180 -5.05 -10.99 5.04
CA THR A 180 -5.66 -11.66 6.20
C THR A 180 -5.98 -10.67 7.31
N LEU A 181 -5.06 -9.73 7.58
CA LEU A 181 -5.26 -8.69 8.57
C LEU A 181 -6.41 -7.74 8.19
N LEU A 182 -6.51 -7.36 6.92
CA LEU A 182 -7.62 -6.52 6.44
C LEU A 182 -8.96 -7.25 6.54
N ALA A 183 -8.98 -8.55 6.24
CA ALA A 183 -10.15 -9.41 6.38
C ALA A 183 -10.56 -9.58 7.84
N GLU A 184 -9.61 -9.72 8.77
CA GLU A 184 -9.87 -9.79 10.21
C GLU A 184 -10.50 -8.49 10.75
N ILE A 185 -9.98 -7.32 10.34
CA ILE A 185 -10.59 -6.02 10.69
C ILE A 185 -12.02 -5.93 10.15
N GLN A 186 -12.23 -6.27 8.87
CA GLN A 186 -13.56 -6.25 8.24
C GLN A 186 -14.53 -7.20 8.97
N GLN A 187 -14.09 -8.42 9.27
CA GLN A 187 -14.89 -9.43 9.96
C GLN A 187 -15.26 -8.96 11.38
N GLY A 188 -14.31 -8.39 12.13
CA GLY A 188 -14.58 -7.83 13.45
C GLY A 188 -15.65 -6.74 13.41
N VAL A 189 -15.57 -5.83 12.44
CA VAL A 189 -16.61 -4.80 12.23
C VAL A 189 -17.97 -5.43 11.90
N GLN A 190 -17.98 -6.45 11.03
CA GLN A 190 -19.19 -7.18 10.65
C GLN A 190 -19.86 -7.84 11.87
N GLU A 191 -19.08 -8.49 12.71
CA GLU A 191 -19.55 -9.17 13.92
C GLU A 191 -20.22 -8.17 14.88
N VAL A 192 -19.60 -7.02 15.14
CA VAL A 192 -20.20 -5.98 15.99
C VAL A 192 -21.49 -5.42 15.39
N LEU A 193 -21.55 -5.18 14.07
CA LEU A 193 -22.77 -4.71 13.39
C LEU A 193 -23.93 -5.68 13.55
N VAL A 194 -23.67 -6.99 13.41
CA VAL A 194 -24.68 -8.04 13.63
C VAL A 194 -25.15 -8.05 15.08
N GLN A 195 -24.23 -7.93 16.06
CA GLN A 195 -24.59 -7.89 17.47
C GLN A 195 -25.47 -6.68 17.83
N ILE A 196 -25.17 -5.49 17.30
CA ILE A 196 -26.00 -4.29 17.48
C ILE A 196 -27.39 -4.51 16.90
N SER A 197 -27.48 -5.07 15.69
CA SER A 197 -28.74 -5.31 14.98
C SER A 197 -29.63 -6.36 15.67
N ASP A 198 -29.05 -7.49 16.07
CA ASP A 198 -29.83 -8.65 16.53
C ASP A 198 -30.24 -8.55 17.99
N HIS A 199 -29.40 -7.95 18.85
CA HIS A 199 -29.57 -8.03 20.30
C HIS A 199 -29.91 -6.68 20.96
N GLY A 200 -29.75 -5.56 20.26
CA GLY A 200 -29.94 -4.23 20.84
C GLY A 200 -29.00 -4.01 22.02
N LEU A 201 -27.73 -3.71 21.74
CA LEU A 201 -26.70 -3.57 22.78
C LEU A 201 -26.91 -2.32 23.64
N SER A 202 -26.57 -2.41 24.92
CA SER A 202 -26.28 -1.21 25.74
C SER A 202 -24.92 -0.60 25.33
N PRO A 203 -24.61 0.65 25.71
CA PRO A 203 -23.28 1.24 25.45
C PRO A 203 -22.13 0.39 26.00
N ASP A 204 -22.27 -0.14 27.23
CA ASP A 204 -21.28 -1.06 27.81
C ASP A 204 -21.16 -2.36 27.02
N GLY A 205 -22.30 -2.92 26.58
CA GLY A 205 -22.33 -4.11 25.74
C GLY A 205 -21.62 -3.89 24.41
N MET A 206 -21.85 -2.74 23.78
CA MET A 206 -21.18 -2.33 22.56
C MET A 206 -19.66 -2.19 22.78
N TYR A 207 -19.24 -1.53 23.85
CA TYR A 207 -17.82 -1.40 24.18
C TYR A 207 -17.13 -2.76 24.34
N VAL A 208 -17.78 -3.72 25.03
CA VAL A 208 -17.26 -5.10 25.14
C VAL A 208 -17.12 -5.75 23.76
N GLN A 209 -18.10 -5.59 22.86
CA GLN A 209 -18.00 -6.14 21.51
C GLN A 209 -16.87 -5.49 20.69
N LEU A 210 -16.66 -4.18 20.81
CA LEU A 210 -15.54 -3.47 20.17
C LEU A 210 -14.19 -4.00 20.65
N LEU A 211 -14.03 -4.21 21.95
CA LEU A 211 -12.81 -4.78 22.54
C LEU A 211 -12.54 -6.22 22.10
N VAL A 212 -13.59 -7.04 21.99
CA VAL A 212 -13.41 -8.45 21.63
C VAL A 212 -13.12 -8.62 20.14
N HIS A 213 -13.83 -7.91 19.28
CA HIS A 213 -13.85 -8.20 17.84
C HIS A 213 -13.01 -7.24 17.01
N ILE A 214 -12.81 -5.99 17.44
CA ILE A 214 -12.17 -4.94 16.63
C ILE A 214 -10.79 -4.56 17.17
N GLU A 215 -10.63 -4.41 18.48
CA GLU A 215 -9.34 -4.02 19.07
C GLU A 215 -8.18 -4.97 18.71
N PRO A 216 -8.30 -6.31 18.75
CA PRO A 216 -7.17 -7.20 18.48
C PRO A 216 -6.57 -7.05 17.07
N PRO A 217 -7.35 -7.09 15.97
CA PRO A 217 -6.78 -6.89 14.64
C PRO A 217 -6.29 -5.46 14.42
N LEU A 218 -6.87 -4.44 15.09
CA LEU A 218 -6.31 -3.08 15.05
C LEU A 218 -4.97 -2.98 15.75
N CYS A 219 -4.78 -3.62 16.90
CA CYS A 219 -3.50 -3.69 17.58
C CYS A 219 -2.43 -4.36 16.71
N GLN A 220 -2.79 -5.42 15.98
CA GLN A 220 -1.90 -6.06 15.02
C GLN A 220 -1.55 -5.12 13.86
N PHE A 221 -2.52 -4.38 13.33
CA PHE A 221 -2.30 -3.35 12.31
C PHE A 221 -1.36 -2.25 12.78
N LEU A 222 -1.53 -1.76 14.00
CA LEU A 222 -0.61 -0.78 14.59
C LEU A 222 0.81 -1.35 14.75
N GLY A 223 0.95 -2.62 15.11
CA GLY A 223 2.22 -3.33 15.14
C GLY A 223 2.91 -3.36 13.77
N VAL A 224 2.15 -3.58 12.69
CA VAL A 224 2.66 -3.49 11.31
C VAL A 224 3.18 -2.08 11.00
N LEU A 225 2.53 -1.04 11.52
CA LEU A 225 2.96 0.35 11.37
C LEU A 225 4.10 0.77 12.34
N GLY A 226 4.72 -0.17 13.04
CA GLY A 226 5.82 0.11 13.97
C GLY A 226 5.37 0.73 15.31
N HIS A 227 4.06 0.87 15.53
CA HIS A 227 3.52 1.20 16.84
C HIS A 227 3.38 -0.10 17.62
N GLY A 228 4.43 -0.47 18.37
CA GLY A 228 4.39 -1.63 19.27
C GLY A 228 3.17 -1.59 20.19
N HIS A 229 2.85 -2.72 20.84
CA HIS A 229 1.68 -2.83 21.73
C HIS A 229 1.63 -1.67 22.72
N ASN A 230 0.82 -0.67 22.42
CA ASN A 230 0.54 0.45 23.29
C ASN A 230 -0.86 0.19 23.87
N PRO A 231 -0.95 -0.48 25.04
CA PRO A 231 -2.24 -0.81 25.66
C PRO A 231 -3.07 0.45 26.01
N GLY A 232 -2.50 1.65 25.84
CA GLY A 232 -3.18 2.92 26.05
C GLY A 232 -3.82 3.55 24.81
N ALA A 233 -3.79 2.93 23.63
CA ALA A 233 -4.35 3.51 22.40
C ALA A 233 -5.89 3.40 22.32
N ALA A 234 -6.49 2.39 22.96
CA ALA A 234 -7.93 2.11 22.94
C ALA A 234 -8.59 2.33 24.32
N ARG A 235 -8.58 3.58 24.81
CA ARG A 235 -9.07 3.91 26.17
C ARG A 235 -10.59 3.93 26.31
N SER A 236 -11.32 3.99 25.21
CA SER A 236 -12.78 4.04 25.16
C SER A 236 -13.32 3.42 23.87
N GLY A 237 -14.63 3.15 23.83
CA GLY A 237 -15.32 2.69 22.61
C GLY A 237 -15.16 3.67 21.45
N ASP A 238 -15.29 4.97 21.71
CA ASP A 238 -15.06 6.02 20.71
C ASP A 238 -13.64 5.96 20.13
N SER A 239 -12.61 5.77 20.96
CA SER A 239 -11.23 5.63 20.47
C SER A 239 -11.04 4.40 19.57
N ILE A 240 -11.71 3.28 19.86
CA ILE A 240 -11.66 2.08 19.00
C ILE A 240 -12.35 2.36 17.67
N LEU A 241 -13.52 3.02 17.69
CA LEU A 241 -14.26 3.38 16.47
C LEU A 241 -13.46 4.33 15.58
N GLU A 242 -12.86 5.36 16.17
CA GLU A 242 -12.00 6.32 15.47
C GLU A 242 -10.77 5.64 14.88
N LEU A 243 -10.06 4.83 15.66
CA LEU A 243 -8.90 4.07 15.20
C LEU A 243 -9.28 3.13 14.05
N CYS A 244 -10.43 2.45 14.16
CA CYS A 244 -10.95 1.58 13.12
C CYS A 244 -11.22 2.36 11.83
N ARG A 245 -11.84 3.54 11.94
CA ARG A 245 -12.08 4.40 10.78
C ARG A 245 -10.77 4.90 10.17
N LEU A 246 -9.85 5.40 10.97
CA LEU A 246 -8.55 5.87 10.52
C LEU A 246 -7.74 4.77 9.83
N ALA A 247 -7.73 3.56 10.39
CA ALA A 247 -7.10 2.39 9.77
C ALA A 247 -7.72 2.11 8.39
N SER A 248 -9.05 2.17 8.26
CA SER A 248 -9.73 1.95 6.98
C SER A 248 -9.35 3.00 5.92
N ILE A 249 -9.24 4.27 6.28
CA ILE A 249 -8.81 5.33 5.35
C ILE A 249 -7.32 5.24 5.04
N PHE A 250 -6.50 4.83 6.00
CA PHE A 250 -5.08 4.57 5.78
C PHE A 250 -4.90 3.49 4.71
N VAL A 251 -5.59 2.37 4.82
CA VAL A 251 -5.45 1.25 3.87
C VAL A 251 -6.11 1.54 2.52
N ASP A 252 -7.17 2.36 2.51
CA ASP A 252 -7.79 2.90 1.29
C ASP A 252 -6.79 3.73 0.47
N LEU A 253 -6.21 4.76 1.10
CA LEU A 253 -5.14 5.57 0.49
C LEU A 253 -3.89 4.75 0.18
N GLY A 254 -3.53 3.81 1.06
CA GLY A 254 -2.39 2.92 0.87
C GLY A 254 -2.52 2.09 -0.40
N LEU A 255 -3.71 1.53 -0.66
CA LEU A 255 -3.99 0.75 -1.86
C LEU A 255 -3.94 1.61 -3.13
N VAL A 256 -4.48 2.83 -3.08
CA VAL A 256 -4.37 3.81 -4.19
C VAL A 256 -2.91 4.14 -4.49
N CYS A 257 -2.11 4.42 -3.44
CA CYS A 257 -0.68 4.68 -3.60
C CYS A 257 0.03 3.45 -4.19
N TYR A 258 -0.30 2.26 -3.71
CA TYR A 258 0.32 1.01 -4.12
C TYR A 258 0.09 0.71 -5.61
N VAL A 259 -1.15 0.80 -6.10
CA VAL A 259 -1.46 0.56 -7.53
C VAL A 259 -0.76 1.57 -8.44
N GLY A 260 -0.58 2.81 -7.96
CA GLY A 260 0.22 3.85 -8.60
C GLY A 260 1.74 3.73 -8.39
N SER A 261 2.24 2.59 -7.85
CA SER A 261 3.65 2.36 -7.51
C SER A 261 4.28 3.47 -6.66
N HIS A 262 3.45 4.08 -5.81
CA HIS A 262 3.69 5.28 -5.01
C HIS A 262 4.10 6.55 -5.78
N GLY A 263 4.40 6.50 -7.07
CA GLY A 263 4.91 7.63 -7.86
C GLY A 263 3.85 8.38 -8.66
N ARG A 264 2.60 7.90 -8.68
CA ARG A 264 1.50 8.50 -9.44
C ARG A 264 1.02 9.82 -8.79
N ARG A 265 0.70 10.80 -9.63
CA ARG A 265 0.07 12.07 -9.21
C ARG A 265 -1.45 11.94 -9.22
N PHE A 266 -1.99 11.03 -8.42
CA PHE A 266 -3.44 10.81 -8.37
C PHE A 266 -4.21 12.08 -7.94
N ASP A 267 -3.54 12.95 -7.19
CA ASP A 267 -4.04 14.25 -6.77
C ASP A 267 -4.31 15.16 -7.97
N LEU A 268 -3.41 15.18 -8.96
CA LEU A 268 -3.62 15.90 -10.21
C LEU A 268 -4.52 15.14 -11.18
N ASP A 269 -4.29 13.82 -11.32
CA ASP A 269 -4.92 12.99 -12.34
C ASP A 269 -6.42 12.77 -12.06
N HIS A 270 -6.86 12.78 -10.79
CA HIS A 270 -8.24 12.49 -10.40
C HIS A 270 -8.92 13.57 -9.55
N LEU A 271 -8.16 14.37 -8.77
CA LEU A 271 -8.74 15.45 -7.95
C LEU A 271 -8.56 16.83 -8.58
N GLU A 272 -7.77 16.94 -9.65
CA GLU A 272 -7.40 18.21 -10.29
C GLU A 272 -6.83 19.23 -9.28
N ASN A 273 -6.17 18.73 -8.22
CA ASN A 273 -5.68 19.53 -7.10
C ASN A 273 -4.28 19.08 -6.69
N ASP A 274 -3.35 20.03 -6.58
CA ASP A 274 -1.98 19.73 -6.15
C ASP A 274 -1.95 19.57 -4.62
N LEU A 275 -1.93 18.31 -4.15
CA LEU A 275 -1.91 17.98 -2.73
C LEU A 275 -0.47 17.63 -2.33
N PRO A 276 0.27 18.54 -1.67
CA PRO A 276 1.63 18.23 -1.20
C PRO A 276 1.63 17.19 -0.06
N ALA A 277 0.56 17.18 0.73
CA ALA A 277 0.32 16.25 1.82
C ALA A 277 -1.18 16.10 2.08
N ILE A 278 -1.54 14.94 2.63
CA ILE A 278 -2.89 14.53 3.02
C ILE A 278 -2.80 14.17 4.50
N THR A 279 -3.49 14.90 5.35
CA THR A 279 -3.55 14.62 6.79
C THR A 279 -4.92 14.09 7.15
N VAL A 280 -4.96 12.97 7.87
CA VAL A 280 -6.18 12.45 8.47
C VAL A 280 -5.94 12.28 9.96
N SER A 281 -6.72 12.98 10.77
CA SER A 281 -6.55 13.05 12.22
C SER A 281 -7.90 13.15 12.91
N SER A 282 -8.03 12.54 14.08
CA SER A 282 -9.21 12.73 14.93
C SER A 282 -9.29 14.15 15.50
N SER A 283 -10.52 14.63 15.66
CA SER A 283 -10.84 15.81 16.46
C SER A 283 -10.83 15.54 17.96
N HIS A 284 -10.83 14.26 18.37
CA HIS A 284 -10.97 13.85 19.77
C HIS A 284 -9.67 13.23 20.31
N ALA A 285 -9.17 13.80 21.42
CA ALA A 285 -8.02 13.32 22.22
C ALA A 285 -6.72 13.07 21.40
N PRO A 286 -5.56 12.84 22.04
CA PRO A 286 -4.40 12.34 21.30
C PRO A 286 -4.67 10.89 20.90
N SER A 287 -5.20 10.73 19.68
CA SER A 287 -5.44 9.44 19.05
C SER A 287 -4.52 9.29 17.83
N PHE A 288 -4.56 8.09 17.23
CA PHE A 288 -3.84 7.79 16.02
C PHE A 288 -4.15 8.84 14.94
N SER A 289 -3.12 9.34 14.27
CA SER A 289 -3.27 10.17 13.08
C SER A 289 -2.19 9.81 12.07
N PHE A 290 -2.44 10.09 10.80
CA PHE A 290 -1.47 9.84 9.76
C PHE A 290 -1.41 10.96 8.73
N CYS A 291 -0.25 11.05 8.08
CA CYS A 291 0.05 11.98 7.00
C CYS A 291 0.56 11.18 5.81
N CYS A 292 -0.07 11.31 4.64
CA CYS A 292 0.45 10.81 3.38
C CYS A 292 1.00 12.00 2.58
N ARG A 293 2.29 12.00 2.26
CA ARG A 293 2.94 13.16 1.62
C ARG A 293 3.86 12.76 0.48
N ARG A 294 4.15 13.72 -0.39
CA ARG A 294 5.11 13.52 -1.47
C ARG A 294 6.53 13.72 -0.94
N SER A 295 7.40 12.74 -1.21
CA SER A 295 8.78 12.70 -0.73
C SER A 295 9.76 12.31 -1.83
N ARG A 296 10.97 12.86 -1.79
CA ARG A 296 12.06 12.48 -2.70
C ARG A 296 12.86 11.34 -2.09
N LEU A 297 13.16 10.31 -2.86
CA LEU A 297 14.05 9.23 -2.44
C LEU A 297 15.51 9.56 -2.76
N ALA A 298 16.41 9.20 -1.86
CA ALA A 298 17.86 9.25 -2.07
C ALA A 298 18.26 8.11 -3.02
N CYS A 299 19.15 8.42 -3.97
CA CYS A 299 19.71 7.48 -4.95
C CYS A 299 18.71 6.89 -5.96
N LEU A 300 17.39 6.94 -5.70
CA LEU A 300 16.34 6.44 -6.60
C LEU A 300 15.62 7.56 -7.37
N ASP A 301 15.96 8.82 -7.16
CA ASP A 301 15.37 9.97 -7.87
C ASP A 301 15.46 9.81 -9.39
N LYS A 302 16.66 9.57 -9.92
CA LYS A 302 16.88 9.35 -11.36
C LYS A 302 16.16 8.11 -11.89
N TYR A 303 16.12 7.04 -11.10
CA TYR A 303 15.39 5.82 -11.45
C TYR A 303 13.90 6.10 -11.67
N LEU A 304 13.31 6.87 -10.76
CA LEU A 304 11.91 7.31 -10.79
C LEU A 304 11.66 8.48 -11.74
N GLY A 305 12.68 8.95 -12.47
CA GLY A 305 12.56 10.09 -13.39
C GLY A 305 12.33 11.41 -12.68
N GLU A 306 13.03 11.61 -11.56
CA GLU A 306 12.95 12.80 -10.69
C GLU A 306 11.57 13.03 -10.05
N LYS A 307 10.72 11.99 -10.09
CA LYS A 307 9.40 12.00 -9.45
C LYS A 307 9.52 11.74 -7.95
N GLU A 308 8.60 12.37 -7.21
CA GLU A 308 8.40 12.11 -5.78
C GLU A 308 7.44 10.94 -5.60
N VAL A 309 7.55 10.27 -4.46
CA VAL A 309 6.69 9.15 -4.07
C VAL A 309 5.84 9.51 -2.86
N TRP A 310 4.66 8.92 -2.76
CA TRP A 310 3.78 9.02 -1.60
C TRP A 310 4.30 8.16 -0.46
N THR A 311 4.63 8.81 0.65
CA THR A 311 5.05 8.17 1.90
C THR A 311 4.08 8.50 3.02
N PHE A 312 3.83 7.52 3.87
CA PHE A 312 2.96 7.61 5.03
C PHE A 312 3.80 7.87 6.28
N SER A 313 3.37 8.76 7.16
CA SER A 313 3.82 8.79 8.55
C SER A 313 2.60 8.64 9.45
N SER A 314 2.78 8.05 10.62
CA SER A 314 1.70 7.94 11.60
C SER A 314 2.21 8.26 13.00
N SER A 315 1.32 8.77 13.85
CA SER A 315 1.60 9.17 15.23
C SER A 315 0.47 8.75 16.15
N MET A 316 0.81 8.34 17.36
CA MET A 316 -0.16 8.01 18.42
C MET A 316 -0.53 9.22 19.28
N ASP A 317 0.23 10.31 19.21
CA ASP A 317 0.06 11.46 20.08
C ASP A 317 -0.86 12.54 19.47
N GLY A 318 -1.62 12.19 18.43
CA GLY A 318 -2.45 13.12 17.64
C GLY A 318 -1.65 14.11 16.77
N GLN A 319 -0.36 14.31 17.05
CA GLN A 319 0.52 15.23 16.32
C GLN A 319 1.26 14.55 15.17
N ALA A 320 0.55 13.95 14.20
CA ALA A 320 1.13 13.70 12.89
C ALA A 320 1.36 15.05 12.19
N SER A 321 2.42 15.78 12.58
CA SER A 321 2.70 17.07 11.99
C SER A 321 3.29 16.87 10.58
N CYS A 322 2.49 17.09 9.54
CA CYS A 322 3.03 17.31 8.20
C CYS A 322 3.83 18.63 8.11
N HIS A 323 3.71 19.51 9.13
CA HIS A 323 4.08 20.92 9.06
C HIS A 323 5.48 21.29 9.58
N GLN A 324 6.21 20.42 10.28
CA GLN A 324 7.38 20.89 11.06
C GLN A 324 8.76 20.63 10.49
N GLN A 325 8.90 19.95 9.36
CA GLN A 325 10.22 19.81 8.77
C GLN A 325 10.31 20.64 7.48
N ASN A 326 11.24 21.59 7.47
CA ASN A 326 11.87 22.18 6.28
C ASN A 326 12.53 21.05 5.44
N GLN A 327 11.73 20.10 4.98
CA GLN A 327 12.13 18.80 4.46
C GLN A 327 11.92 18.69 2.95
N ASN A 328 11.41 19.74 2.29
CA ASN A 328 11.31 19.79 0.83
C ASN A 328 12.68 19.63 0.14
N THR A 329 13.80 19.76 0.86
CA THR A 329 15.15 19.50 0.35
C THR A 329 15.71 18.12 0.73
N LYS A 330 15.12 17.44 1.72
CA LYS A 330 15.72 16.23 2.30
C LYS A 330 15.27 15.00 1.52
N ARG A 331 16.24 14.24 1.05
CA ARG A 331 16.03 12.98 0.33
C ARG A 331 15.99 11.83 1.34
N LEU A 332 14.96 10.99 1.28
CA LEU A 332 14.77 9.86 2.17
C LEU A 332 15.53 8.63 1.67
N MET A 333 16.28 7.96 2.53
CA MET A 333 16.77 6.61 2.23
C MET A 333 15.61 5.61 2.35
N ILE A 334 15.73 4.47 1.68
CA ILE A 334 14.75 3.39 1.77
C ILE A 334 15.32 2.20 2.54
N LEU A 335 14.55 1.66 3.49
CA LEU A 335 14.79 0.38 4.14
C LEU A 335 13.83 -0.66 3.53
N THR A 336 14.37 -1.67 2.87
CA THR A 336 13.57 -2.65 2.13
C THR A 336 14.32 -3.96 1.90
N THR A 337 13.56 -5.02 1.62
CA THR A 337 14.07 -6.21 0.93
C THR A 337 14.04 -6.01 -0.59
N ILE A 338 14.72 -6.88 -1.34
CA ILE A 338 14.69 -6.82 -2.81
C ILE A 338 13.33 -7.27 -3.35
N GLU A 339 12.69 -8.22 -2.68
CA GLU A 339 11.36 -8.70 -3.00
C GLU A 339 10.31 -7.59 -2.88
N ASP A 340 10.37 -6.80 -1.80
CA ASP A 340 9.46 -5.68 -1.59
C ASP A 340 9.73 -4.51 -2.53
N PHE A 341 10.99 -4.24 -2.80
CA PHE A 341 11.36 -3.28 -3.84
C PHE A 341 10.78 -3.69 -5.19
N ALA A 342 10.89 -4.99 -5.52
CA ALA A 342 10.44 -5.54 -6.79
C ALA A 342 8.92 -5.47 -6.95
N ASP A 343 8.19 -5.66 -5.86
CA ASP A 343 6.74 -5.59 -5.79
C ASP A 343 6.20 -4.17 -6.10
N ILE A 344 6.92 -3.12 -5.68
CA ILE A 344 6.52 -1.72 -5.93
C ILE A 344 7.03 -1.21 -7.28
N TRP A 345 8.32 -1.34 -7.59
CA TRP A 345 8.90 -0.68 -8.76
C TRP A 345 9.21 -1.60 -9.92
N GLY A 346 8.79 -2.85 -9.79
CA GLY A 346 8.95 -3.86 -10.81
C GLY A 346 10.28 -4.60 -10.68
N PRO A 347 10.59 -5.39 -11.70
CA PRO A 347 11.45 -6.54 -11.58
C PRO A 347 12.91 -6.22 -11.33
N VAL A 348 13.54 -7.19 -10.68
CA VAL A 348 14.92 -7.14 -10.23
C VAL A 348 15.59 -8.47 -10.54
N TRP A 349 16.84 -8.45 -10.99
CA TRP A 349 17.63 -9.67 -11.23
C TRP A 349 18.94 -9.63 -10.46
N ALA A 350 19.23 -10.68 -9.71
CA ALA A 350 20.55 -10.84 -9.12
C ALA A 350 21.57 -11.19 -10.19
N ALA A 351 22.69 -10.46 -10.22
CA ALA A 351 23.88 -10.84 -10.96
C ALA A 351 24.90 -11.46 -10.01
N SER A 352 25.27 -12.72 -10.27
CA SER A 352 26.26 -13.46 -9.50
C SER A 352 27.67 -13.29 -10.07
N SER A 353 28.68 -13.45 -9.21
CA SER A 353 30.07 -13.49 -9.64
C SER A 353 30.38 -14.82 -10.35
N ASP A 354 30.92 -14.76 -11.57
CA ASP A 354 31.45 -15.95 -12.28
C ASP A 354 32.70 -16.54 -11.60
N HIS A 355 33.35 -15.77 -10.71
CA HIS A 355 34.69 -16.06 -10.18
C HIS A 355 34.79 -15.93 -8.65
N GLY A 356 33.69 -16.08 -7.91
CA GLY A 356 33.63 -15.87 -6.45
C GLY A 356 33.02 -17.01 -5.65
N VAL A 357 32.72 -16.74 -4.38
CA VAL A 357 31.96 -17.62 -3.49
C VAL A 357 30.65 -18.03 -4.17
N PRO A 358 30.35 -19.33 -4.29
CA PRO A 358 29.08 -19.79 -4.87
C PRO A 358 27.90 -19.08 -4.20
N ASN A 359 26.98 -18.54 -5.00
CA ASN A 359 25.79 -17.80 -4.57
C ASN A 359 26.01 -16.39 -4.00
N SER A 360 27.19 -15.77 -4.16
CA SER A 360 27.33 -14.35 -3.84
C SER A 360 26.66 -13.47 -4.91
N ILE A 361 25.78 -12.57 -4.48
CA ILE A 361 25.13 -11.58 -5.33
C ILE A 361 26.02 -10.33 -5.35
N GLN A 362 26.47 -9.92 -6.53
CA GLN A 362 27.30 -8.72 -6.67
C GLN A 362 26.45 -7.46 -6.77
N TYR A 363 25.38 -7.53 -7.55
CA TYR A 363 24.45 -6.42 -7.76
C TYR A 363 23.10 -6.96 -8.23
N TYR A 364 22.11 -6.10 -8.16
CA TYR A 364 20.76 -6.33 -8.63
C TYR A 364 20.49 -5.43 -9.83
N GLN A 365 20.23 -6.01 -10.99
CA GLN A 365 19.87 -5.28 -12.19
C GLN A 365 18.39 -4.89 -12.17
N LEU A 366 18.12 -3.68 -12.66
CA LEU A 366 16.80 -3.10 -12.89
C LEU A 366 16.71 -2.67 -14.35
N ALA A 367 15.52 -2.29 -14.84
CA ALA A 367 15.40 -1.86 -16.23
C ALA A 367 16.18 -0.58 -16.57
N ARG A 368 16.44 0.29 -15.58
CA ARG A 368 17.13 1.59 -15.79
C ARG A 368 18.44 1.73 -15.03
N GLY A 369 18.95 0.66 -14.42
CA GLY A 369 20.14 0.76 -13.60
C GLY A 369 20.45 -0.51 -12.84
N VAL A 370 21.29 -0.36 -11.82
CA VAL A 370 21.63 -1.45 -10.90
C VAL A 370 21.64 -0.94 -9.47
N ILE A 371 21.28 -1.80 -8.53
CA ILE A 371 21.49 -1.62 -7.09
C ILE A 371 22.70 -2.45 -6.71
N TYR A 372 23.68 -1.85 -6.04
CA TYR A 372 24.88 -2.52 -5.56
C TYR A 372 25.21 -2.07 -4.13
N ALA A 373 25.90 -2.90 -3.36
CA ALA A 373 26.29 -2.57 -2.00
C ALA A 373 27.27 -1.37 -1.99
N ASP A 374 27.11 -0.49 -1.01
CA ASP A 374 28.09 0.56 -0.71
C ASP A 374 29.33 -0.04 -0.01
N ASP A 375 30.36 0.78 0.17
CA ASP A 375 31.61 0.41 0.84
C ASP A 375 31.34 -0.34 2.18
N PRO A 376 31.83 -1.59 2.33
CA PRO A 376 31.57 -2.43 3.50
C PRO A 376 32.10 -1.84 4.82
N VAL A 377 33.03 -0.87 4.76
CA VAL A 377 33.53 -0.15 5.94
C VAL A 377 32.41 0.68 6.59
N ARG A 378 31.44 1.15 5.81
CA ARG A 378 30.32 1.96 6.30
C ARG A 378 29.16 1.06 6.74
N LYS A 379 29.19 0.67 8.02
CA LYS A 379 28.08 -0.07 8.64
C LYS A 379 26.75 0.68 8.47
N SER A 380 25.69 -0.07 8.18
CA SER A 380 24.33 0.46 8.21
C SER A 380 23.94 0.83 9.63
N GLN A 381 23.02 1.80 9.77
CA GLN A 381 22.41 2.15 11.05
C GLN A 381 21.41 1.08 11.53
N TYR A 382 20.97 0.18 10.65
CA TYR A 382 20.02 -0.88 10.97
C TYR A 382 20.74 -2.21 10.99
N GLU A 383 20.60 -2.90 12.11
CA GLU A 383 21.15 -4.23 12.29
C GLU A 383 20.63 -5.19 11.21
N GLY A 384 21.52 -6.00 10.65
CA GLY A 384 21.19 -6.94 9.57
C GLY A 384 20.91 -6.31 8.21
N SER A 385 21.08 -4.99 8.04
CA SER A 385 20.87 -4.33 6.74
C SER A 385 22.18 -3.89 6.09
N VAL A 386 22.13 -3.76 4.77
CA VAL A 386 23.28 -3.41 3.92
C VAL A 386 22.99 -2.08 3.24
N ARG A 387 23.89 -1.11 3.39
CA ARG A 387 23.77 0.16 2.67
C ARG A 387 24.03 -0.10 1.20
N CYS A 388 23.12 0.35 0.33
CA CYS A 388 23.22 0.17 -1.11
C CYS A 388 23.09 1.50 -1.85
N HIS A 389 23.57 1.53 -3.09
CA HIS A 389 23.37 2.62 -4.03
C HIS A 389 22.72 2.11 -5.30
N TRP A 390 21.81 2.92 -5.85
CA TRP A 390 21.39 2.76 -7.23
C TRP A 390 22.25 3.62 -8.16
N THR A 391 22.53 3.10 -9.35
CA THR A 391 23.18 3.87 -10.41
C THR A 391 22.58 3.52 -11.77
N SER A 392 22.64 4.46 -12.72
CA SER A 392 22.16 4.23 -14.07
C SER A 392 23.00 3.15 -14.77
N SER A 393 22.42 2.45 -15.75
CA SER A 393 23.16 1.40 -16.47
C SER A 393 24.41 1.94 -17.17
N SER A 394 24.33 3.17 -17.72
CA SER A 394 25.46 3.84 -18.36
C SER A 394 26.56 4.22 -17.37
N ASP A 395 26.19 4.72 -16.19
CA ASP A 395 27.16 5.07 -15.15
C ASP A 395 27.82 3.82 -14.58
N PHE A 396 27.05 2.74 -14.42
CA PHE A 396 27.57 1.44 -13.98
C PHE A 396 28.59 0.87 -14.95
N GLN A 397 28.26 0.84 -16.25
CA GLN A 397 29.17 0.36 -17.29
C GLN A 397 30.46 1.17 -17.33
N ARG A 398 30.38 2.51 -17.27
CA ARG A 398 31.55 3.39 -17.25
C ARG A 398 32.45 3.13 -16.04
N ARG A 399 31.88 2.91 -14.85
CA ARG A 399 32.64 2.56 -13.65
C ARG A 399 33.33 1.21 -13.81
N ARG A 400 32.61 0.22 -14.34
CA ARG A 400 33.17 -1.12 -14.60
C ARG A 400 34.35 -1.08 -15.57
N GLU A 401 34.24 -0.34 -16.67
CA GLU A 401 35.32 -0.13 -17.63
C GLU A 401 36.53 0.57 -16.98
N THR A 402 36.28 1.58 -16.14
CA THR A 402 37.34 2.33 -15.46
C THR A 402 38.13 1.45 -14.49
N SER A 403 37.46 0.63 -13.68
CA SER A 403 38.13 -0.30 -12.76
C SER A 403 38.94 -1.37 -13.50
N LEU A 404 38.43 -1.87 -14.63
CA LEU A 404 39.16 -2.83 -15.47
C LEU A 404 40.46 -2.21 -16.00
N LEU A 405 40.45 -0.94 -16.40
CA LEU A 405 41.65 -0.22 -16.85
C LEU A 405 42.65 0.04 -15.71
N GLN A 406 42.16 0.18 -14.48
CA GLN A 406 42.99 0.37 -13.29
C GLN A 406 43.56 -0.95 -12.72
N GLY A 407 43.19 -2.10 -13.29
CA GLY A 407 43.58 -3.41 -12.78
C GLY A 407 42.91 -3.79 -11.46
N GLU A 408 41.88 -3.03 -11.04
CA GLU A 408 41.10 -3.34 -9.84
C GLU A 408 40.07 -4.42 -10.19
N THR A 409 40.23 -5.60 -9.61
CA THR A 409 39.20 -6.63 -9.68
C THR A 409 37.99 -6.17 -8.87
N TRP A 410 36.88 -5.90 -9.56
CA TRP A 410 35.59 -5.52 -8.94
C TRP A 410 35.18 -6.44 -7.78
N GLY A 411 35.62 -7.70 -7.80
CA GLY A 411 35.41 -8.65 -6.72
C GLY A 411 35.93 -8.17 -5.35
N SER A 412 37.03 -7.43 -5.26
CA SER A 412 37.60 -7.10 -3.93
C SER A 412 36.84 -6.00 -3.17
N LEU A 413 35.90 -5.31 -3.81
CA LEU A 413 35.12 -4.24 -3.17
C LEU A 413 33.68 -4.66 -2.80
N ALA A 414 33.18 -5.78 -3.33
CA ALA A 414 31.76 -6.15 -3.22
C ALA A 414 31.48 -7.55 -2.67
N THR A 415 32.49 -8.39 -2.42
CA THR A 415 32.27 -9.84 -2.22
C THR A 415 31.62 -10.28 -0.91
N ASP A 416 31.53 -9.42 0.12
CA ASP A 416 31.18 -9.90 1.46
C ASP A 416 29.82 -9.43 2.00
N ALA A 417 28.99 -8.74 1.21
CA ALA A 417 27.97 -7.86 1.81
C ALA A 417 26.49 -8.09 1.48
N LEU A 418 26.05 -9.06 0.67
CA LEU A 418 24.63 -9.13 0.23
C LEU A 418 23.88 -10.43 0.55
N LEU A 419 24.22 -11.13 1.65
CA LEU A 419 23.55 -12.36 2.08
C LEU A 419 22.53 -12.15 3.21
#